data_AF-A0A3A8ULE2-F1
#
_entry.id   AF-A0A3A8ULE2-F1
#
_cell.length_a   1.000
_cell.length_b   1.000
_cell.length_c   1.000
_cell.angle_alpha   90.00
_cell.angle_beta   90.00
_cell.angle_gamma   90.00
#
_symmetry.space_group_name_H-M   'P 1'
#
loop_
_entity.id
_entity.type
_entity.pdbx_description
1 polymer ?
#
loop_
_entity_poly.entity_id
_entity_poly.type
_entity_poly.pdbx_seq_one_letter_code
_entity_poly.pdbx_strand_id
1 'polypeptide(L)'
;MTRAARFKEIGKNTYEELKKYSEENQKHIHGHDLKAMTQEMGIEHKYPLKRIRLAKEGQDVGSDRYNELWRYGAPVMDEDEEKRAEKTLLGIAEWIEQRL
;
A
#
# COMPACT_ATOMS: atom_id res chain seq x y z
N MET A 1 5.91 -11.29 19.52
CA MET A 1 4.66 -10.59 19.15
C MET A 1 4.74 -10.24 17.68
N THR A 2 3.88 -10.84 16.85
CA THR A 2 3.80 -10.51 15.43
C THR A 2 3.14 -9.15 15.31
N ARG A 3 3.82 -8.14 14.75
CA ARG A 3 3.18 -6.85 14.44
C ARG A 3 2.08 -7.12 13.40
N ALA A 4 0.83 -7.07 13.82
CA ALA A 4 -0.27 -7.04 12.87
C ALA A 4 -0.28 -5.66 12.22
N ALA A 5 -0.24 -5.61 10.89
CA ALA A 5 -0.57 -4.38 10.19
C ALA A 5 -2.00 -4.01 10.59
N ARG A 6 -2.24 -2.75 10.99
CA ARG A 6 -3.56 -2.20 11.24
C ARG A 6 -4.51 -2.45 10.07
N PHE A 7 -3.99 -2.50 8.84
CA PHE A 7 -4.73 -2.93 7.64
C PHE A 7 -5.38 -4.31 7.76
N LYS A 8 -4.66 -5.31 8.30
CA LYS A 8 -5.21 -6.65 8.54
C LYS A 8 -6.27 -6.63 9.64
N GLU A 9 -6.12 -5.78 10.65
CA GLU A 9 -7.08 -5.67 11.75
C GLU A 9 -8.40 -5.04 11.30
N ILE A 10 -8.36 -4.08 10.37
CA ILE A 10 -9.56 -3.44 9.81
C ILE A 10 -10.14 -4.18 8.60
N GLY A 11 -9.52 -5.28 8.16
CA GLY A 11 -9.98 -6.09 7.02
C GLY A 11 -9.88 -5.40 5.66
N LYS A 12 -9.18 -4.26 5.55
CA LYS A 12 -9.00 -3.56 4.28
C LYS A 12 -7.91 -4.22 3.45
N ASN A 13 -8.00 -4.09 2.14
CA ASN A 13 -6.98 -4.56 1.21
C ASN A 13 -6.91 -3.60 0.02
N THR A 14 -5.99 -2.63 0.11
CA THR A 14 -5.85 -1.55 -0.88
C THR A 14 -5.64 -2.09 -2.29
N TYR A 15 -4.99 -3.24 -2.45
CA TYR A 15 -4.83 -3.86 -3.75
C TYR A 15 -6.15 -4.32 -4.35
N GLU A 16 -6.96 -5.07 -3.59
CA GLU A 16 -8.26 -5.56 -4.07
C GLU A 16 -9.25 -4.41 -4.29
N GLU A 17 -9.22 -3.40 -3.42
CA GLU A 17 -10.03 -2.18 -3.56
C GLU A 17 -9.66 -1.41 -4.82
N LEU A 18 -8.36 -1.18 -5.07
CA LEU A 18 -7.89 -0.50 -6.29
C LEU A 18 -8.22 -1.31 -7.53
N LYS A 19 -8.09 -2.64 -7.46
CA LYS A 19 -8.41 -3.54 -8.57
C LYS A 19 -9.89 -3.44 -8.92
N LYS A 20 -10.78 -3.57 -7.93
CA LYS A 20 -12.23 -3.45 -8.11
C LYS A 20 -12.60 -2.09 -8.70
N TYR A 21 -12.09 -1.00 -8.15
CA TYR A 21 -12.34 0.34 -8.68
C TYR A 21 -11.84 0.49 -10.12
N SER A 22 -10.68 -0.08 -10.44
CA SER A 22 -10.13 -0.07 -11.79
C SER A 22 -11.03 -0.81 -12.78
N GLU A 23 -11.52 -1.99 -12.40
CA GLU A 23 -12.45 -2.80 -13.21
C GLU A 23 -13.75 -2.04 -13.50
N GLU A 24 -14.37 -1.43 -12.47
CA GLU A 24 -15.61 -0.67 -12.61
C GLU A 24 -15.46 0.60 -13.45
N ASN A 25 -14.26 1.19 -13.49
CA ASN A 25 -13.97 2.42 -14.21
C ASN A 25 -13.19 2.19 -15.53
N GLN A 26 -13.12 0.95 -16.01
CA GLN A 26 -12.42 0.57 -17.26
C GLN A 26 -10.96 1.05 -17.31
N LYS A 27 -10.28 1.06 -16.16
CA LYS A 27 -8.86 1.42 -16.01
C LYS A 27 -7.96 0.21 -16.18
N HIS A 28 -6.69 0.47 -16.52
CA HIS A 28 -5.70 -0.60 -16.62
C HIS A 28 -5.29 -1.13 -15.24
N ILE A 29 -5.16 -2.46 -15.12
CA ILE A 29 -4.76 -3.13 -13.88
C ILE A 29 -3.28 -3.51 -13.98
N HIS A 30 -2.43 -2.82 -13.21
CA HIS A 30 -0.98 -2.99 -13.25
C HIS A 30 -0.45 -4.13 -12.37
N GLY A 31 -1.21 -5.22 -12.22
CA GLY A 31 -0.90 -6.26 -11.23
C GLY A 31 -0.75 -5.64 -9.83
N HIS A 32 0.14 -6.17 -9.00
CA HIS A 32 0.37 -5.68 -7.62
C HIS A 32 1.16 -4.36 -7.50
N ASP A 33 1.36 -3.62 -8.60
CA ASP A 33 2.03 -2.31 -8.56
C ASP A 33 1.05 -1.20 -8.15
N LEU A 34 0.91 -1.00 -6.84
CA LEU A 34 0.09 0.07 -6.26
C LEU A 34 0.48 1.47 -6.77
N LYS A 35 1.75 1.68 -7.10
CA LYS A 35 2.21 2.98 -7.60
C LYS A 35 1.69 3.22 -9.02
N ALA A 36 1.79 2.22 -9.90
CA ALA A 36 1.24 2.32 -11.23
C ALA A 36 -0.30 2.44 -11.21
N MET A 37 -0.99 1.70 -10.33
CA MET A 37 -2.45 1.80 -10.18
C MET A 37 -2.89 3.18 -9.70
N THR A 38 -2.19 3.78 -8.75
CA THR A 38 -2.51 5.15 -8.28
C THR A 38 -2.20 6.22 -9.34
N GLN A 39 -1.20 6.00 -10.20
CA GLN A 39 -0.91 6.86 -11.36
C GLN A 39 -2.00 6.78 -12.43
N GLU A 40 -2.49 5.59 -12.75
CA GLU A 40 -3.59 5.38 -13.70
C GLU A 40 -4.90 6.09 -13.27
N MET A 41 -5.07 6.28 -11.97
CA MET A 41 -6.18 7.02 -11.35
C MET A 41 -5.89 8.52 -11.17
N GLY A 42 -4.65 8.98 -11.39
CA GLY A 42 -4.25 10.38 -11.20
C GLY A 42 -4.26 10.84 -9.75
N ILE A 43 -4.00 9.94 -8.79
CA ILE A 43 -4.02 10.23 -7.34
C ILE A 43 -2.67 10.03 -6.65
N GLU A 44 -1.63 9.68 -7.42
CA GLU A 44 -0.27 9.40 -6.91
C GLU A 44 0.33 10.57 -6.13
N HIS A 45 0.01 11.81 -6.52
CA HIS A 45 0.48 13.02 -5.85
C HIS A 45 -0.22 13.23 -4.49
N LYS A 46 -1.47 12.77 -4.35
CA LYS A 46 -2.23 12.85 -3.11
C LYS A 46 -1.82 11.75 -2.12
N TYR A 47 -1.42 10.60 -2.64
CA TYR A 47 -1.06 9.42 -1.86
C TYR A 47 0.34 8.90 -2.23
N PRO A 48 1.41 9.62 -1.84
CA PRO A 48 2.77 9.25 -2.23
C PRO A 48 3.21 7.95 -1.55
N LEU A 49 3.41 6.90 -2.35
CA LEU A 49 3.96 5.62 -1.92
C LEU A 49 5.49 5.67 -1.94
N LYS A 50 6.11 5.57 -0.76
CA LYS A 50 7.57 5.71 -0.57
C LYS A 50 8.24 4.36 -0.30
N ARG A 51 9.54 4.25 -0.53
CA ARG A 51 10.28 3.07 -0.08
C ARG A 51 10.36 3.06 1.45
N ILE A 52 10.36 1.88 2.05
CA ILE A 52 10.57 1.66 3.48
C ILE A 52 11.91 0.97 3.64
N ARG A 53 12.78 1.50 4.50
CA ARG A 53 14.09 0.90 4.76
C ARG A 53 13.96 -0.23 5.78
N LEU A 54 14.58 -1.37 5.47
CA LEU A 54 14.65 -2.52 6.38
C LEU A 54 15.81 -2.38 7.35
N ALA A 55 15.71 -3.04 8.51
CA ALA A 55 16.76 -3.07 9.51
C ALA A 55 18.03 -3.80 9.04
N LYS A 56 17.90 -4.67 8.02
CA LYS A 56 19.04 -5.27 7.34
C LYS A 56 19.67 -4.24 6.40
N GLU A 57 20.95 -3.94 6.60
CA GLU A 57 21.68 -2.93 5.83
C GLU A 57 21.47 -3.07 4.31
N GLY A 58 21.23 -1.92 3.66
CA GLY A 58 21.13 -1.81 2.21
C GLY A 58 19.84 -2.38 1.60
N GLN A 59 18.86 -2.82 2.40
CA GLN A 59 17.59 -3.32 1.89
C GLN A 59 16.47 -2.30 2.06
N ASP A 60 15.81 -1.96 0.95
CA ASP A 60 14.61 -1.14 0.92
C ASP A 60 13.47 -1.89 0.22
N VAL A 61 12.25 -1.76 0.73
CA VAL A 61 11.04 -2.34 0.14
C VAL A 61 10.24 -1.25 -0.57
N GLY A 62 9.88 -1.52 -1.83
CA GLY A 62 8.95 -0.70 -2.60
C GLY A 62 7.48 -1.06 -2.35
N SER A 63 6.57 -0.21 -2.82
CA SER A 63 5.12 -0.41 -2.63
C SER A 63 4.56 -1.67 -3.31
N ASP A 64 5.26 -2.15 -4.34
CA ASP A 64 5.02 -3.44 -5.01
C ASP A 64 5.22 -4.66 -4.10
N ARG A 65 5.91 -4.49 -2.97
CA ARG A 65 6.28 -5.57 -2.03
C ARG A 65 5.85 -5.30 -0.58
N TYR A 66 4.99 -4.32 -0.36
CA TYR A 66 4.43 -4.04 0.97
C TYR A 66 3.67 -5.22 1.57
N ASN A 67 2.96 -6.00 0.74
CA ASN A 67 2.29 -7.21 1.19
C ASN A 67 3.26 -8.23 1.81
N GLU A 68 4.46 -8.39 1.24
CA GLU A 68 5.52 -9.25 1.78
C GLU A 68 6.04 -8.71 3.11
N LEU A 69 6.27 -7.39 3.20
CA LEU A 69 6.71 -6.74 4.44
C LEU A 69 5.82 -7.12 5.62
N TRP A 70 4.49 -6.94 5.48
CA TRP A 70 3.53 -7.24 6.56
C TRP A 70 3.14 -8.71 6.67
N ARG A 71 3.29 -9.50 5.60
CA ARG A 71 3.06 -10.95 5.67
C ARG A 71 4.17 -11.65 6.45
N TYR A 72 5.41 -11.26 6.21
CA TYR A 72 6.58 -11.89 6.81
C TYR A 72 7.10 -11.14 8.05
N GLY A 73 6.58 -9.95 8.33
CA GLY A 73 6.95 -9.15 9.50
C GLY A 73 8.42 -8.75 9.48
N ALA A 74 8.94 -8.39 8.30
CA ALA A 74 10.35 -8.03 8.17
C ALA A 74 10.64 -6.77 9.01
N PRO A 75 11.74 -6.77 9.81
CA PRO A 75 12.04 -5.65 10.68
C PRO A 75 12.43 -4.42 9.86
N VAL A 76 11.80 -3.28 10.15
CA VAL A 76 12.06 -1.98 9.53
C VAL A 76 13.09 -1.19 10.33
N MET A 77 13.83 -0.30 9.65
CA MET A 77 14.82 0.57 10.29
C MET A 77 14.14 1.73 11.04
N ASP A 78 13.07 2.29 10.45
CA ASP A 78 12.26 3.34 11.04
C ASP A 78 10.78 2.89 11.05
N GLU A 79 10.22 2.72 12.25
CA GLU A 79 8.81 2.34 12.41
C GLU A 79 7.86 3.43 11.93
N ASP A 80 8.30 4.68 11.93
CA ASP A 80 7.48 5.77 11.43
C ASP A 80 7.42 5.77 9.89
N GLU A 81 8.42 5.22 9.17
CA GLU A 81 8.29 4.96 7.72
C GLU A 81 7.19 3.94 7.43
N GLU A 82 7.16 2.85 8.20
CA GLU A 82 6.13 1.81 8.09
C GLU A 82 4.74 2.39 8.39
N LYS A 83 4.57 3.12 9.49
CA LYS A 83 3.28 3.77 9.85
C LYS A 83 2.83 4.79 8.81
N ARG A 84 3.76 5.57 8.23
CA ARG A 84 3.43 6.53 7.16
C ARG A 84 2.93 5.82 5.92
N ALA A 85 3.60 4.75 5.50
CA ALA A 85 3.16 3.94 4.37
C ALA A 85 1.78 3.34 4.62
N GLU A 86 1.55 2.79 5.82
CA GLU A 86 0.26 2.27 6.23
C GLU A 86 -0.84 3.34 6.18
N LYS A 87 -0.58 4.55 6.70
CA LYS A 87 -1.52 5.66 6.64
C LYS A 87 -1.83 6.10 5.20
N THR A 88 -0.84 6.10 4.31
CA THR A 88 -1.06 6.39 2.88
C THR A 88 -1.99 5.37 2.25
N LEU A 89 -1.77 4.08 2.52
CA LEU A 89 -2.65 3.02 2.01
C LEU A 89 -4.08 3.17 2.54
N LEU A 90 -4.27 3.54 3.82
CA LEU A 90 -5.59 3.75 4.40
C LEU A 90 -6.31 4.90 3.69
N GLY A 91 -5.59 5.98 3.41
CA GLY A 91 -6.13 7.12 2.68
C GLY A 91 -6.53 6.78 1.24
N ILE A 92 -5.83 5.85 0.58
CA ILE A 92 -6.22 5.33 -0.74
C ILE A 92 -7.50 4.50 -0.61
N ALA A 93 -7.56 3.56 0.33
CA ALA A 93 -8.72 2.72 0.57
C ALA A 93 -10.00 3.54 0.85
N GLU A 94 -9.90 4.53 1.75
CA GLU A 94 -11.00 5.44 2.06
C GLU A 94 -11.42 6.30 0.85
N TRP A 95 -10.46 6.70 0.00
CA TRP A 95 -10.76 7.47 -1.21
C TRP A 95 -11.55 6.64 -2.23
N ILE A 96 -11.22 5.35 -2.35
CA ILE A 96 -11.92 4.39 -3.21
C ILE A 96 -13.32 4.14 -2.68
N GLU A 97 -13.48 3.86 -1.38
CA GLU A 97 -14.79 3.58 -0.76
C GLU A 97 -15.79 4.72 -0.95
N GLN A 98 -15.34 5.97 -1.07
CA GLN A 98 -16.20 7.13 -1.34
C GLN A 98 -16.67 7.22 -2.81
N ARG A 99 -16.20 6.33 -3.69
CA ARG A 99 -16.38 6.39 -5.15
C ARG A 99 -16.83 5.07 -5.78
N LEU A 100 -16.90 4.00 -4.99
CA LEU A 100 -17.64 2.76 -5.31
C LEU A 100 -19.11 2.95 -4.91
#